data_AF-A0A067D011-F1
#
_entry.id   AF-A0A067D011-F1
#
_cell.length_a   1.000
_cell.length_b   1.000
_cell.length_c   1.000
_cell.angle_alpha   90.00
_cell.angle_beta   90.00
_cell.angle_gamma   90.00
#
_symmetry.space_group_name_H-M   'P 1'
#
loop_
_entity.id
_entity.type
_entity.pdbx_description
1 polymer ?
#
loop_
_entity_poly.entity_id
_entity_poly.type
_entity_poly.pdbx_seq_one_letter_code
_entity_poly.pdbx_strand_id
1 'polypeptide(L)'
;SRRVLTIAGALVTVIDDIYDIYGTLDELDLFTYAVERWDINFAIKQLPDYMKICFFALYNFVSEVADYILKQQDSDQLLRIKNSWLGLLQAFLVEAKWYHNKYAPTLEEYLKNAALSISGPLITITAYISATNPIIEKELEYLESNPDLIQWSSRILRLLNDLGTSSDEIQRGDVSKSIQCYMHETGASEEAAREHIKDLIRQMWKKVMMDVCRASNDKDPPLFQTKNEIILNPLRVAHFIYLHGDGHGAQKQETMDEVFALLFQPIPVENNTHVALASA
;
A
#
# COMPACT_ATOMS: atom_id res chain seq x y z
N SER A 1 12.02 -7.32 5.30
CA SER A 1 12.96 -7.43 4.16
C SER A 1 12.59 -6.42 3.08
N ARG A 2 13.48 -5.49 2.72
CA ARG A 2 13.21 -4.47 1.67
C ARG A 2 12.89 -5.11 0.32
N ARG A 3 13.59 -6.19 -0.06
CA ARG A 3 13.36 -6.93 -1.32
C ARG A 3 11.93 -7.46 -1.42
N VAL A 4 11.41 -8.04 -0.34
CA VAL A 4 10.04 -8.60 -0.32
C VAL A 4 9.01 -7.49 -0.53
N LEU A 5 9.18 -6.34 0.15
CA LEU A 5 8.30 -5.19 0.01
C LEU A 5 8.34 -4.57 -1.38
N THR A 6 9.52 -4.50 -2.01
CA THR A 6 9.64 -4.00 -3.39
C THR A 6 8.89 -4.90 -4.38
N ILE A 7 9.01 -6.22 -4.26
CA ILE A 7 8.30 -7.17 -5.14
C ILE A 7 6.79 -7.10 -4.87
N ALA A 8 6.37 -7.05 -3.60
CA ALA A 8 4.97 -6.88 -3.23
C ALA A 8 4.38 -5.60 -3.83
N GLY A 9 5.07 -4.45 -3.69
CA GLY A 9 4.64 -3.19 -4.27
C GLY A 9 4.48 -3.25 -5.79
N ALA A 10 5.45 -3.85 -6.50
CA ALA A 10 5.35 -4.03 -7.95
C ALA A 10 4.16 -4.91 -8.36
N LEU A 11 3.91 -6.01 -7.64
CA LEU A 11 2.75 -6.87 -7.87
C LEU A 11 1.43 -6.14 -7.59
N VAL A 12 1.37 -5.35 -6.50
CA VAL A 12 0.19 -4.51 -6.21
C VAL A 12 -0.09 -3.59 -7.39
N THR A 13 0.91 -2.86 -7.91
CA THR A 13 0.73 -1.95 -9.05
C THR A 13 0.24 -2.67 -10.31
N VAL A 14 0.84 -3.81 -10.66
CA VAL A 14 0.40 -4.58 -11.84
C VAL A 14 -1.03 -5.10 -11.67
N ILE A 15 -1.41 -5.52 -10.47
CA ILE A 15 -2.76 -6.01 -10.21
C ILE A 15 -3.77 -4.86 -10.20
N ASP A 16 -3.41 -3.70 -9.61
CA ASP A 16 -4.22 -2.48 -9.64
C ASP A 16 -4.59 -2.11 -11.09
N ASP A 17 -3.58 -1.98 -11.96
CA ASP A 17 -3.74 -1.73 -13.41
C ASP A 17 -4.67 -2.75 -14.09
N ILE A 18 -4.58 -4.03 -13.70
CA ILE A 18 -5.47 -5.08 -14.23
C ILE A 18 -6.92 -4.79 -13.85
N TYR A 19 -7.19 -4.30 -12.64
CA TYR A 19 -8.55 -4.09 -12.14
C TYR A 19 -9.17 -2.76 -12.58
N ASP A 20 -8.40 -1.71 -12.79
CA ASP A 20 -8.91 -0.37 -13.10
C ASP A 20 -8.79 0.04 -14.59
N ILE A 21 -7.88 -0.58 -15.34
CA ILE A 21 -7.63 -0.22 -16.76
C ILE A 21 -7.89 -1.40 -17.71
N TYR A 22 -7.31 -2.58 -17.46
CA TYR A 22 -7.21 -3.62 -18.49
C TYR A 22 -8.32 -4.67 -18.47
N GLY A 23 -8.74 -5.10 -17.27
CA GLY A 23 -9.63 -6.24 -17.10
C GLY A 23 -11.09 -5.88 -17.30
N THR A 24 -11.85 -6.81 -17.87
CA THR A 24 -13.31 -6.75 -17.86
C THR A 24 -13.86 -7.28 -16.53
N LEU A 25 -15.05 -6.82 -16.10
CA LEU A 25 -15.62 -7.24 -14.83
C LEU A 25 -15.72 -8.77 -14.65
N ASP A 26 -16.09 -9.51 -15.71
CA ASP A 26 -16.15 -10.98 -15.70
C ASP A 26 -14.75 -11.60 -15.49
N GLU A 27 -13.71 -11.05 -16.14
CA GLU A 27 -12.33 -11.49 -15.94
C GLU A 27 -11.84 -11.20 -14.52
N LEU A 28 -12.23 -10.06 -13.93
CA LEU A 28 -11.85 -9.66 -12.57
C LEU A 28 -12.51 -10.54 -11.50
N ASP A 29 -13.78 -10.90 -11.69
CA ASP A 29 -14.46 -11.88 -10.83
C ASP A 29 -13.73 -13.24 -10.89
N LEU A 30 -13.35 -13.70 -12.10
CA LEU A 30 -12.58 -14.95 -12.27
C LEU A 30 -11.18 -14.88 -11.63
N PHE A 31 -10.47 -13.75 -11.77
CA PHE A 31 -9.14 -13.56 -11.19
C PHE A 31 -9.19 -13.57 -9.65
N THR A 32 -10.15 -12.82 -9.08
CA THR A 32 -10.39 -12.79 -7.63
C THR A 32 -10.69 -14.19 -7.11
N TYR A 33 -11.54 -14.93 -7.82
CA TYR A 33 -11.92 -16.29 -7.46
C TYR A 33 -10.76 -17.29 -7.56
N ALA A 34 -9.88 -17.14 -8.56
CA ALA A 34 -8.68 -17.95 -8.68
C ALA A 34 -7.75 -17.77 -7.47
N VAL A 35 -7.58 -16.53 -6.99
CA VAL A 35 -6.78 -16.22 -5.78
C VAL A 35 -7.47 -16.72 -4.51
N GLU A 36 -8.79 -16.60 -4.41
CA GLU A 36 -9.55 -17.15 -3.29
C GLU A 36 -9.36 -18.67 -3.16
N ARG A 37 -9.48 -19.40 -4.28
CA ARG A 37 -9.26 -20.85 -4.32
C ARG A 37 -7.80 -21.23 -4.16
N TRP A 38 -6.88 -20.33 -4.55
CA TRP A 38 -5.44 -20.60 -4.62
C TRP A 38 -5.12 -21.82 -5.51
N ASP A 39 -5.81 -21.92 -6.65
CA ASP A 39 -5.79 -23.11 -7.52
C ASP A 39 -5.18 -22.79 -8.90
N ILE A 40 -3.95 -23.28 -9.11
CA ILE A 40 -3.21 -23.16 -10.38
C ILE A 40 -3.97 -23.77 -11.56
N ASN A 41 -4.61 -24.94 -11.37
CA ASN A 41 -5.28 -25.63 -12.46
C ASN A 41 -6.53 -24.87 -12.90
N PHE A 42 -7.23 -24.25 -11.96
CA PHE A 42 -8.32 -23.33 -12.26
C PHE A 42 -7.80 -22.13 -13.05
N ALA A 43 -6.76 -21.46 -12.55
CA ALA A 43 -6.17 -20.28 -13.18
C ALA A 43 -5.75 -20.54 -14.63
N ILE A 44 -5.05 -21.64 -14.90
CA ILE A 44 -4.61 -22.03 -16.26
C ILE A 44 -5.79 -22.16 -17.24
N LYS A 45 -6.90 -22.72 -16.77
CA LYS A 45 -8.03 -23.07 -17.62
C LYS A 45 -8.99 -21.90 -17.85
N GLN A 46 -9.15 -21.02 -16.85
CA GLN A 46 -10.24 -20.05 -16.83
C GLN A 46 -9.78 -18.61 -17.06
N LEU A 47 -8.53 -18.25 -16.73
CA LEU A 47 -8.05 -16.88 -16.89
C LEU A 47 -7.57 -16.63 -18.33
N PRO A 48 -7.58 -15.37 -18.80
CA PRO A 48 -6.86 -14.98 -20.00
C PRO A 48 -5.33 -15.01 -19.77
N ASP A 49 -4.55 -15.09 -20.84
CA ASP A 49 -3.10 -15.35 -20.73
C ASP A 49 -2.32 -14.29 -19.92
N TYR A 50 -2.68 -13.02 -20.05
CA TYR A 50 -2.03 -11.95 -19.28
C TYR A 50 -2.29 -12.09 -17.76
N MET A 51 -3.51 -12.45 -17.38
CA MET A 51 -3.88 -12.73 -15.98
C MET A 51 -3.24 -14.02 -15.47
N LYS A 52 -3.05 -15.05 -16.29
CA LYS A 52 -2.31 -16.27 -15.87
C LYS A 52 -0.91 -15.91 -15.41
N ILE A 53 -0.20 -15.09 -16.19
CA ILE A 53 1.16 -14.65 -15.86
C ILE A 53 1.16 -13.91 -14.53
N CYS A 54 0.24 -12.97 -14.34
CA CYS A 54 0.10 -12.22 -13.10
C CYS A 54 -0.22 -13.13 -11.90
N PHE A 55 -1.19 -14.05 -12.04
CA PHE A 55 -1.55 -15.03 -11.02
C PHE A 55 -0.35 -15.91 -10.63
N PHE A 56 0.42 -16.39 -11.60
CA PHE A 56 1.62 -17.19 -11.32
C PHE A 56 2.70 -16.40 -10.61
N ALA A 57 2.92 -15.14 -10.99
CA ALA A 57 3.87 -14.28 -10.30
C ALA A 57 3.46 -14.07 -8.83
N LEU A 58 2.17 -13.80 -8.57
CA LEU A 58 1.63 -13.68 -7.22
C LEU A 58 1.76 -15.00 -6.43
N TYR A 59 1.35 -16.12 -7.04
CA TYR A 59 1.40 -17.45 -6.40
C TYR A 59 2.82 -17.81 -5.98
N ASN A 60 3.78 -17.64 -6.90
CA ASN A 60 5.19 -17.93 -6.64
C ASN A 60 5.75 -17.01 -5.56
N PHE A 61 5.48 -15.70 -5.64
CA PHE A 61 5.93 -14.74 -4.64
C PHE A 61 5.44 -15.10 -3.24
N VAL A 62 4.14 -15.36 -3.08
CA VAL A 62 3.55 -15.72 -1.78
C VAL A 62 4.12 -17.04 -1.27
N SER A 63 4.26 -18.04 -2.14
CA SER A 63 4.81 -19.35 -1.78
C SER A 63 6.28 -19.25 -1.36
N GLU A 64 7.09 -18.46 -2.06
CA GLU A 64 8.51 -18.24 -1.73
C GLU A 64 8.69 -17.51 -0.40
N VAL A 65 7.87 -16.48 -0.13
CA VAL A 65 7.91 -15.76 1.15
C VAL A 65 7.50 -16.69 2.30
N ALA A 66 6.42 -17.46 2.13
CA ALA A 66 5.96 -18.41 3.14
C ALA A 66 7.00 -19.51 3.43
N ASP A 67 7.57 -20.11 2.38
CA ASP A 67 8.61 -21.14 2.49
C ASP A 67 9.89 -20.58 3.16
N TYR A 68 10.27 -19.35 2.83
CA TYR A 68 11.40 -18.68 3.50
C TYR A 68 11.15 -18.51 5.01
N ILE A 69 9.96 -18.03 5.41
CA ILE A 69 9.61 -17.85 6.82
C ILE A 69 9.59 -19.20 7.54
N LEU A 70 8.97 -20.22 6.93
CA LEU A 70 8.92 -21.58 7.47
C LEU A 70 10.33 -22.13 7.74
N LYS A 71 11.25 -21.99 6.78
CA LYS A 71 12.64 -22.47 6.93
C LYS A 71 13.44 -21.71 7.99
N GLN A 72 13.18 -20.42 8.19
CA GLN A 72 13.94 -19.58 9.11
C GLN A 72 13.40 -19.62 10.55
N GLN A 73 12.10 -19.84 10.71
CA GLN A 73 11.40 -19.63 11.98
C GLN A 73 10.51 -20.81 12.40
N ASP A 74 10.41 -21.87 11.59
CA ASP A 74 9.48 -22.99 11.80
C ASP A 74 8.01 -22.53 11.93
N SER A 75 7.65 -21.50 11.16
CA SER A 75 6.34 -20.83 11.22
C SER A 75 5.68 -20.81 9.84
N ASP A 76 4.53 -21.47 9.70
CA ASP A 76 3.75 -21.47 8.46
C ASP A 76 2.83 -20.24 8.39
N GLN A 77 3.12 -19.36 7.44
CA GLN A 77 2.40 -18.09 7.23
C GLN A 77 1.65 -18.03 5.90
N LEU A 78 1.61 -19.14 5.14
CA LEU A 78 1.06 -19.14 3.77
C LEU A 78 -0.38 -18.62 3.72
N LEU A 79 -1.25 -19.13 4.60
CA LEU A 79 -2.66 -18.77 4.62
C LEU A 79 -2.86 -17.28 4.96
N ARG A 80 -2.07 -16.73 5.89
CA ARG A 80 -2.16 -15.34 6.35
C ARG A 80 -1.73 -14.37 5.25
N ILE A 81 -0.62 -14.67 4.56
CA ILE A 81 -0.15 -13.89 3.41
C ILE A 81 -1.19 -13.93 2.30
N LYS A 82 -1.67 -15.12 1.93
CA LYS A 82 -2.72 -15.30 0.91
C LYS A 82 -3.96 -14.47 1.24
N ASN A 83 -4.48 -14.56 2.46
CA ASN A 83 -5.71 -13.85 2.85
C ASN A 83 -5.54 -12.33 2.80
N SER A 84 -4.34 -11.82 3.09
CA SER A 84 -4.03 -10.40 2.96
C SER A 84 -4.10 -9.93 1.50
N TRP A 85 -3.58 -10.73 0.56
CA TRP A 85 -3.73 -10.45 -0.87
C TRP A 85 -5.19 -10.57 -1.33
N LEU A 86 -5.91 -11.59 -0.90
CA LEU A 86 -7.32 -11.76 -1.25
C LEU A 86 -8.15 -10.55 -0.81
N GLY A 87 -7.93 -10.02 0.40
CA GLY A 87 -8.62 -8.83 0.88
C GLY A 87 -8.37 -7.58 0.01
N LEU A 88 -7.14 -7.41 -0.50
CA LEU A 88 -6.82 -6.35 -1.46
C LEU A 88 -7.58 -6.52 -2.78
N LEU A 89 -7.54 -7.72 -3.38
CA LEU A 89 -8.20 -7.99 -4.66
C LEU A 89 -9.73 -7.85 -4.56
N GLN A 90 -10.31 -8.23 -3.42
CA GLN A 90 -11.73 -8.00 -3.15
C GLN A 90 -12.06 -6.50 -3.09
N ALA A 91 -11.18 -5.68 -2.51
CA ALA A 91 -11.36 -4.23 -2.48
C ALA A 91 -11.24 -3.62 -3.90
N PHE A 92 -10.29 -4.07 -4.72
CA PHE A 92 -10.21 -3.68 -6.12
C PHE A 92 -11.47 -4.07 -6.90
N LEU A 93 -11.98 -5.28 -6.69
CA LEU A 93 -13.21 -5.75 -7.33
C LEU A 93 -14.43 -4.88 -6.97
N VAL A 94 -14.51 -4.38 -5.74
CA VAL A 94 -15.56 -3.43 -5.33
C VAL A 94 -15.46 -2.12 -6.14
N GLU A 95 -14.25 -1.57 -6.31
CA GLU A 95 -14.06 -0.35 -7.10
C GLU A 95 -14.40 -0.55 -8.57
N ALA A 96 -13.95 -1.67 -9.16
CA ALA A 96 -14.31 -2.05 -10.52
C ALA A 96 -15.85 -2.18 -10.69
N LYS A 97 -16.53 -2.76 -9.70
CA LYS A 97 -18.00 -2.85 -9.70
C LYS A 97 -18.65 -1.46 -9.61
N TRP A 98 -18.10 -0.53 -8.82
CA TRP A 98 -18.58 0.85 -8.79
C TRP A 98 -18.41 1.54 -10.14
N TYR A 99 -17.24 1.38 -10.77
CA TYR A 99 -16.94 1.90 -12.10
C TYR A 99 -17.96 1.44 -13.15
N HIS A 100 -18.07 0.13 -13.33
CA HIS A 100 -18.91 -0.46 -14.38
C HIS A 100 -20.40 -0.18 -14.19
N ASN A 101 -20.87 -0.09 -12.94
CA ASN A 101 -22.26 0.22 -12.63
C ASN A 101 -22.54 1.72 -12.54
N LYS A 102 -21.55 2.59 -12.77
CA LYS A 102 -21.65 4.05 -12.62
C LYS A 102 -22.18 4.45 -11.24
N TYR A 103 -21.80 3.69 -10.22
CA TYR A 103 -22.17 3.96 -8.85
C TYR A 103 -21.22 4.99 -8.27
N ALA A 104 -21.78 6.08 -7.72
CA ALA A 104 -21.02 7.09 -6.99
C ALA A 104 -21.20 6.86 -5.49
N PRO A 105 -20.19 6.32 -4.78
CA PRO A 105 -20.26 6.12 -3.34
C PRO A 105 -20.26 7.44 -2.57
N THR A 106 -20.70 7.41 -1.32
CA THR A 106 -20.43 8.51 -0.36
C THR A 106 -18.94 8.54 -0.01
N LEU A 107 -18.44 9.67 0.52
CA LEU A 107 -17.02 9.75 0.89
C LEU A 107 -16.63 8.69 1.92
N GLU A 108 -17.45 8.45 2.95
CA GLU A 108 -17.11 7.45 3.97
C GLU A 108 -17.21 6.01 3.44
N GLU A 109 -18.17 5.72 2.57
CA GLU A 109 -18.27 4.42 1.90
C GLU A 109 -17.04 4.14 1.04
N TYR A 110 -16.64 5.13 0.22
CA TYR A 110 -15.41 5.07 -0.56
C TYR A 110 -14.21 4.83 0.36
N LEU A 111 -14.00 5.67 1.40
CA LEU A 111 -12.84 5.56 2.28
C LEU A 111 -12.75 4.23 3.03
N LYS A 112 -13.89 3.58 3.32
CA LYS A 112 -13.90 2.25 3.93
C LYS A 112 -13.29 1.19 3.01
N ASN A 113 -13.64 1.20 1.72
CA ASN A 113 -13.04 0.30 0.74
C ASN A 113 -11.63 0.74 0.34
N ALA A 114 -11.44 2.04 0.15
CA ALA A 114 -10.23 2.65 -0.37
C ALA A 114 -9.02 2.51 0.59
N ALA A 115 -9.29 2.34 1.89
CA ALA A 115 -8.28 1.98 2.88
C ALA A 115 -7.71 0.56 2.68
N LEU A 116 -8.47 -0.35 2.05
CA LEU A 116 -7.99 -1.68 1.67
C LEU A 116 -7.38 -1.64 0.27
N SER A 117 -8.03 -1.00 -0.72
CA SER A 117 -7.55 -0.96 -2.10
C SER A 117 -6.21 -0.23 -2.26
N ILE A 118 -5.86 0.69 -1.35
CA ILE A 118 -4.53 1.32 -1.35
C ILE A 118 -3.40 0.39 -0.85
N SER A 119 -3.69 -0.89 -0.58
CA SER A 119 -2.78 -1.94 -0.11
C SER A 119 -2.17 -1.74 1.29
N GLY A 120 -2.59 -0.73 2.04
CA GLY A 120 -2.01 -0.39 3.35
C GLY A 120 -1.90 -1.57 4.33
N PRO A 121 -3.00 -2.32 4.60
CA PRO A 121 -2.95 -3.49 5.48
C PRO A 121 -2.05 -4.62 4.96
N LEU A 122 -2.09 -4.91 3.65
CA LEU A 122 -1.25 -5.92 3.02
C LEU A 122 0.24 -5.60 3.19
N ILE A 123 0.64 -4.37 2.88
CA ILE A 123 2.04 -3.93 3.00
C ILE A 123 2.49 -3.94 4.46
N THR A 124 1.61 -3.58 5.40
CA THR A 124 1.88 -3.63 6.85
C THR A 124 2.18 -5.06 7.31
N ILE A 125 1.30 -6.02 6.98
CA ILE A 125 1.47 -7.43 7.34
C ILE A 125 2.74 -8.00 6.68
N THR A 126 2.92 -7.73 5.38
CA THR A 126 4.09 -8.19 4.61
C THR A 126 5.40 -7.63 5.19
N ALA A 127 5.40 -6.36 5.61
CA ALA A 127 6.56 -5.73 6.24
C ALA A 127 6.89 -6.42 7.56
N TYR A 128 5.88 -6.65 8.41
CA TYR A 128 6.02 -7.28 9.71
C TYR A 128 6.62 -8.69 9.60
N ILE A 129 5.97 -9.60 8.88
CA ILE A 129 6.41 -11.00 8.77
C ILE A 129 7.79 -11.14 8.12
N SER A 130 8.18 -10.16 7.30
CA SER A 130 9.47 -10.15 6.60
C SER A 130 10.60 -9.49 7.39
N ALA A 131 10.30 -8.74 8.45
CA ALA A 131 11.27 -8.00 9.25
C ALA A 131 11.44 -8.59 10.65
N THR A 132 10.39 -9.20 11.20
CA THR A 132 10.35 -9.75 12.55
C THR A 132 10.79 -11.22 12.55
N ASN A 133 11.77 -11.54 13.40
CA ASN A 133 12.22 -12.91 13.66
C ASN A 133 12.70 -13.03 15.13
N PRO A 134 12.02 -13.81 16.00
CA PRO A 134 10.83 -14.62 15.72
C PRO A 134 9.55 -13.76 15.59
N ILE A 135 8.63 -14.17 14.72
CA ILE A 135 7.28 -13.61 14.62
C ILE A 135 6.54 -13.75 15.96
N ILE A 136 5.89 -12.68 16.40
CA ILE A 136 5.09 -12.66 17.63
C ILE A 136 3.61 -12.75 17.25
N GLU A 137 2.99 -13.90 17.55
CA GLU A 137 1.61 -14.19 17.13
C GLU A 137 0.60 -13.13 17.58
N LYS A 138 0.70 -12.66 18.83
CA LYS A 138 -0.15 -11.58 19.38
C LYS A 138 -0.10 -10.30 18.54
N GLU A 139 1.09 -9.93 18.03
CA GLU A 139 1.24 -8.72 17.21
C GLU A 139 0.70 -8.95 15.80
N LEU A 140 0.89 -10.14 15.25
CA LEU A 140 0.37 -10.49 13.93
C LEU A 140 -1.17 -10.55 13.92
N GLU A 141 -1.78 -11.18 14.92
CA GLU A 141 -3.23 -11.17 15.14
C GLU A 141 -3.76 -9.75 15.30
N TYR A 142 -3.04 -8.90 16.04
CA TYR A 142 -3.38 -7.48 16.16
C TYR A 142 -3.36 -6.79 14.80
N LEU A 143 -2.34 -6.99 13.96
CA LEU A 143 -2.28 -6.40 12.61
C LEU A 143 -3.41 -6.92 11.70
N GLU A 144 -3.71 -8.22 11.73
CA GLU A 144 -4.78 -8.84 10.94
C GLU A 144 -6.17 -8.38 11.34
N SER A 145 -6.36 -8.01 12.60
CA SER A 145 -7.63 -7.41 13.05
C SER A 145 -7.92 -6.05 12.39
N ASN A 146 -6.97 -5.52 11.61
CA ASN A 146 -7.03 -4.22 10.94
C ASN A 146 -7.45 -3.09 11.91
N PRO A 147 -6.64 -2.85 12.95
CA PRO A 147 -7.01 -1.96 14.02
C PRO A 147 -7.05 -0.52 13.51
N ASP A 148 -7.69 0.35 14.28
CA ASP A 148 -7.87 1.75 13.92
C ASP A 148 -6.58 2.46 13.46
N LEU A 149 -5.43 2.12 14.07
CA LEU A 149 -4.12 2.63 13.65
C LEU A 149 -3.80 2.35 12.19
N ILE A 150 -4.04 1.11 11.73
CA ILE A 150 -3.81 0.68 10.34
C ILE A 150 -4.85 1.33 9.43
N GLN A 151 -6.11 1.40 9.86
CA GLN A 151 -7.17 2.04 9.08
C GLN A 151 -6.90 3.54 8.86
N TRP A 152 -6.54 4.29 9.91
CA TRP A 152 -6.22 5.71 9.79
C TRP A 152 -4.98 5.93 8.92
N SER A 153 -3.95 5.10 9.08
CA SER A 153 -2.73 5.19 8.26
C SER A 153 -3.04 4.91 6.78
N SER A 154 -3.83 3.87 6.50
CA SER A 154 -4.22 3.53 5.13
C SER A 154 -5.09 4.62 4.51
N ARG A 155 -6.03 5.21 5.28
CA ARG A 155 -6.83 6.36 4.81
C ARG A 155 -5.96 7.60 4.54
N ILE A 156 -4.93 7.88 5.35
CA ILE A 156 -3.98 8.96 5.06
C ILE A 156 -3.26 8.71 3.74
N LEU A 157 -2.69 7.51 3.56
CA LEU A 157 -2.00 7.12 2.32
C LEU A 157 -2.92 7.27 1.11
N ARG A 158 -4.17 6.78 1.21
CA ARG A 158 -5.20 6.91 0.17
C ARG A 158 -5.49 8.37 -0.16
N LEU A 159 -5.75 9.20 0.85
CA LEU A 159 -6.08 10.61 0.62
C LEU A 159 -4.91 11.41 0.02
N LEU A 160 -3.66 11.05 0.37
CA LEU A 160 -2.47 11.64 -0.26
C LEU A 160 -2.36 11.23 -1.74
N ASN A 161 -2.57 9.94 -2.03
CA ASN A 161 -2.63 9.42 -3.39
C ASN A 161 -3.71 10.16 -4.20
N ASP A 162 -4.97 10.14 -3.76
CA ASP A 162 -6.08 10.81 -4.45
C ASP A 162 -5.81 12.31 -4.70
N LEU A 163 -5.20 13.02 -3.74
CA LEU A 163 -4.82 14.42 -3.94
C LEU A 163 -3.77 14.58 -5.05
N GLY A 164 -2.77 13.70 -5.07
CA GLY A 164 -1.67 13.71 -6.02
C GLY A 164 -2.04 13.24 -7.43
N THR A 165 -3.01 12.33 -7.56
CA THR A 165 -3.40 11.69 -8.84
C THR A 165 -4.67 12.29 -9.45
N SER A 166 -5.52 12.94 -8.65
CA SER A 166 -6.85 13.43 -9.06
C SER A 166 -6.92 14.16 -10.41
N SER A 167 -5.95 15.03 -10.72
CA SER A 167 -5.98 15.81 -11.97
C SER A 167 -5.93 14.93 -13.22
N ASP A 168 -5.16 13.85 -13.18
CA ASP A 168 -5.00 12.94 -14.32
C ASP A 168 -6.15 11.93 -14.36
N GLU A 169 -6.61 11.46 -13.20
CA GLU A 169 -7.74 10.52 -13.07
C GLU A 169 -9.06 11.14 -13.56
N ILE A 170 -9.33 12.42 -13.22
CA ILE A 170 -10.49 13.16 -13.72
C ILE A 170 -10.48 13.21 -15.26
N GLN A 171 -9.32 13.42 -15.87
CA GLN A 171 -9.21 13.49 -17.34
C GLN A 171 -9.44 12.13 -18.00
N ARG A 172 -9.05 11.04 -17.35
CA ARG A 172 -9.24 9.66 -17.85
C ARG A 172 -10.67 9.16 -17.65
N GLY A 173 -11.43 9.76 -16.73
CA GLY A 173 -12.81 9.38 -16.43
C GLY A 173 -12.91 8.13 -15.54
N ASP A 174 -12.00 8.02 -14.56
CA ASP A 174 -11.97 6.95 -13.55
C ASP A 174 -13.16 7.05 -12.54
N VAL A 175 -13.30 6.06 -11.66
CA VAL A 175 -14.21 6.06 -10.50
C VAL A 175 -14.04 7.33 -9.70
N SER A 176 -15.16 7.87 -9.18
CA SER A 176 -15.13 8.94 -8.20
C SER A 176 -14.24 8.56 -7.01
N LYS A 177 -13.07 9.20 -6.89
CA LYS A 177 -12.19 9.10 -5.71
C LYS A 177 -12.67 10.07 -4.62
N SER A 178 -11.86 10.30 -3.58
CA SER A 178 -12.28 11.09 -2.41
C SER A 178 -12.79 12.50 -2.74
N ILE A 179 -12.14 13.23 -3.66
CA ILE A 179 -12.54 14.59 -4.04
C ILE A 179 -13.93 14.57 -4.71
N GLN A 180 -14.12 13.69 -5.70
CA GLN A 180 -15.38 13.58 -6.44
C GLN A 180 -16.51 13.03 -5.56
N CYS A 181 -16.23 12.08 -4.68
CA CYS A 181 -17.20 11.57 -3.72
C CYS A 181 -17.73 12.70 -2.84
N TYR A 182 -16.82 13.53 -2.28
CA TYR A 182 -17.22 14.64 -1.43
C TYR A 182 -18.03 15.71 -2.19
N MET A 183 -17.59 16.07 -3.39
CA MET A 183 -18.31 17.02 -4.25
C MET A 183 -19.71 16.51 -4.59
N HIS A 184 -19.84 15.23 -4.93
CA HIS A 184 -21.11 14.60 -5.25
C HIS A 184 -22.06 14.56 -4.05
N GLU A 185 -21.54 14.20 -2.87
CA GLU A 185 -22.34 14.07 -1.64
C GLU A 185 -22.84 15.43 -1.12
N THR A 186 -22.05 16.49 -1.26
CA THR A 186 -22.32 17.79 -0.60
C THR A 186 -22.67 18.93 -1.55
N GLY A 187 -22.38 18.79 -2.84
CA GLY A 187 -22.46 19.89 -3.82
C GLY A 187 -21.34 20.93 -3.68
N ALA A 188 -20.28 20.63 -2.92
CA ALA A 188 -19.14 21.53 -2.73
C ALA A 188 -18.32 21.74 -4.02
N SER A 189 -17.58 22.85 -4.09
CA SER A 189 -16.60 23.06 -5.17
C SER A 189 -15.38 22.14 -5.01
N GLU A 190 -14.60 21.97 -6.08
CA GLU A 190 -13.37 21.16 -6.03
C GLU A 190 -12.37 21.72 -5.00
N GLU A 191 -12.23 23.05 -4.91
CA GLU A 191 -11.35 23.68 -3.94
C GLU A 191 -11.78 23.39 -2.51
N ALA A 192 -13.08 23.50 -2.23
CA ALA A 192 -13.64 23.16 -0.92
C ALA A 192 -13.47 21.68 -0.59
N ALA A 193 -13.63 20.79 -1.57
CA ALA A 193 -13.39 19.36 -1.42
C ALA A 193 -11.91 19.08 -1.11
N ARG A 194 -10.96 19.65 -1.87
CA ARG A 194 -9.52 19.51 -1.63
C ARG A 194 -9.12 19.99 -0.23
N GLU A 195 -9.65 21.13 0.23
CA GLU A 195 -9.40 21.61 1.60
C GLU A 195 -10.00 20.67 2.66
N HIS A 196 -11.21 20.15 2.44
CA HIS A 196 -11.79 19.14 3.32
C HIS A 196 -10.93 17.88 3.42
N ILE A 197 -10.43 17.36 2.29
CA ILE A 197 -9.54 16.20 2.26
C ILE A 197 -8.23 16.46 3.02
N LYS A 198 -7.61 17.64 2.85
CA LYS A 198 -6.42 18.04 3.62
C LYS A 198 -6.71 18.09 5.13
N ASP A 199 -7.89 18.58 5.53
CA ASP A 199 -8.31 18.59 6.93
C ASP A 199 -8.53 17.19 7.49
N LEU A 200 -9.11 16.28 6.71
CA LEU A 200 -9.23 14.87 7.10
C LEU A 200 -7.86 14.23 7.33
N ILE A 201 -6.90 14.47 6.42
CA ILE A 201 -5.50 14.01 6.59
C ILE A 201 -4.93 14.53 7.92
N ARG A 202 -5.04 15.83 8.20
CA ARG A 202 -4.55 16.44 9.46
C ARG A 202 -5.20 15.81 10.69
N GLN A 203 -6.50 15.54 10.65
CA GLN A 203 -7.24 14.92 11.76
C GLN A 203 -6.80 13.47 11.98
N MET A 204 -6.64 12.69 10.92
CA MET A 204 -6.17 11.30 11.00
C MET A 204 -4.73 11.22 11.51
N TRP A 205 -3.85 12.13 11.08
CA TRP A 205 -2.48 12.21 11.60
C TRP A 205 -2.45 12.43 13.11
N LYS A 206 -3.33 13.27 13.66
CA LYS A 206 -3.45 13.44 15.12
C LYS A 206 -3.81 12.12 15.81
N LYS A 207 -4.74 11.34 15.24
CA LYS A 207 -5.12 10.01 15.77
C LYS A 207 -3.95 9.02 15.74
N VAL A 208 -3.25 8.93 14.60
CA VAL A 208 -2.05 8.08 14.45
C VAL A 208 -0.98 8.46 15.47
N MET A 209 -0.65 9.75 15.60
CA MET A 209 0.35 10.21 16.57
C MET A 209 -0.07 9.94 18.01
N MET A 210 -1.34 10.17 18.35
CA MET A 210 -1.85 9.86 19.69
C MET A 210 -1.68 8.37 20.03
N ASP A 211 -2.02 7.49 19.11
CA ASP A 211 -1.95 6.05 19.34
C ASP A 211 -0.50 5.55 19.42
N VAL A 212 0.38 6.04 18.53
CA VAL A 212 1.82 5.75 18.59
C VAL A 212 2.44 6.22 19.90
N CYS A 213 2.11 7.43 20.36
CA CYS A 213 2.59 7.96 21.65
C CYS A 213 2.05 7.17 22.84
N ARG A 214 0.77 6.81 22.86
CA ARG A 214 0.18 5.96 23.92
C ARG A 214 0.89 4.63 24.02
N ALA A 215 1.06 3.97 22.89
CA ALA A 215 1.69 2.67 22.82
C ALA A 215 3.22 2.72 23.05
N SER A 216 3.84 3.91 23.10
CA SER A 216 5.23 4.10 23.52
C SER A 216 5.37 4.19 25.04
N ASN A 217 4.29 4.55 25.74
CA ASN A 217 4.21 4.65 27.20
C ASN A 217 3.60 3.41 27.87
N ASP A 218 3.06 2.48 27.07
CA ASP A 218 2.53 1.21 27.53
C ASP A 218 3.67 0.22 27.82
N LYS A 219 3.52 -0.60 28.86
CA LYS A 219 4.47 -1.66 29.20
C LYS A 219 4.29 -2.91 28.34
N ASP A 220 3.11 -3.10 27.74
CA ASP A 220 2.78 -4.23 26.85
C ASP A 220 1.93 -3.76 25.65
N PRO A 221 2.45 -2.86 24.80
CA PRO A 221 1.71 -2.38 23.64
C PRO A 221 1.38 -3.53 22.66
N PRO A 222 0.27 -3.45 21.93
CA PRO A 222 -0.10 -4.45 20.92
C PRO A 222 0.91 -4.62 19.77
N LEU A 223 1.77 -3.62 19.53
CA LEU A 223 2.85 -3.67 18.55
C LEU A 223 4.14 -3.10 19.19
N PHE A 224 5.16 -3.92 19.42
CA PHE A 224 6.29 -3.57 20.28
C PHE A 224 7.49 -3.02 19.48
N GLN A 225 7.94 -3.73 18.44
CA GLN A 225 9.29 -3.50 17.87
C GLN A 225 9.37 -2.71 16.56
N THR A 226 8.27 -2.28 15.94
CA THR A 226 8.33 -1.87 14.53
C THR A 226 7.34 -0.77 14.13
N LYS A 227 6.73 -0.06 15.09
CA LYS A 227 5.74 1.02 14.81
C LYS A 227 6.27 2.07 13.84
N ASN A 228 7.49 2.55 14.06
CA ASN A 228 8.07 3.58 13.19
C ASN A 228 8.33 3.05 11.78
N GLU A 229 8.82 1.81 11.68
CA GLU A 229 9.23 1.21 10.40
C GLU A 229 8.04 0.74 9.56
N ILE A 230 6.98 0.27 10.20
CA ILE A 230 5.83 -0.35 9.55
C ILE A 230 4.66 0.64 9.39
N ILE A 231 4.55 1.65 10.26
CA ILE A 231 3.46 2.65 10.19
C ILE A 231 3.97 4.00 9.73
N LEU A 232 4.90 4.61 10.47
CA LEU A 232 5.28 6.00 10.22
C LEU A 232 6.11 6.20 8.96
N ASN A 233 7.05 5.30 8.68
CA ASN A 233 7.90 5.41 7.50
C ASN A 233 7.11 5.24 6.20
N PRO A 234 6.20 4.25 6.05
CA PRO A 234 5.32 4.19 4.89
C PRO A 234 4.48 5.45 4.69
N LEU A 235 3.95 6.04 5.77
CA LEU A 235 3.23 7.30 5.69
C LEU A 235 4.11 8.48 5.25
N ARG A 236 5.37 8.53 5.69
CA ARG A 236 6.33 9.55 5.24
C ARG A 236 6.68 9.37 3.77
N VAL A 237 6.87 8.12 3.33
CA VAL A 237 7.07 7.78 1.91
C VAL A 237 5.86 8.19 1.09
N ALA A 238 4.64 7.98 1.59
CA ALA A 238 3.41 8.43 0.93
C ALA A 238 3.41 9.94 0.68
N HIS A 239 3.74 10.73 1.71
CA HIS A 239 3.86 12.18 1.57
C HIS A 239 4.88 12.56 0.52
N PHE A 240 6.05 11.92 0.53
CA PHE A 240 7.12 12.17 -0.43
C PHE A 240 6.67 11.85 -1.87
N ILE A 241 6.13 10.66 -2.10
CA ILE A 241 5.71 10.19 -3.43
C ILE A 241 4.61 11.10 -4.00
N TYR A 242 3.65 11.53 -3.18
CA TYR A 242 2.52 12.32 -3.65
C TYR A 242 2.65 13.83 -3.42
N LEU A 243 3.83 14.32 -3.03
CA LEU A 243 4.05 15.73 -2.70
C LEU A 243 3.82 16.65 -3.89
N HIS A 244 4.29 16.22 -5.06
CA HIS A 244 4.33 17.03 -6.28
C HIS A 244 3.34 16.56 -7.36
N GLY A 245 2.46 15.60 -7.04
CA GLY A 245 1.54 14.95 -7.97
C GLY A 245 1.69 13.44 -7.91
N ASP A 246 1.47 12.74 -9.02
CA ASP A 246 1.65 11.29 -9.10
C ASP A 246 3.14 10.90 -9.21
N GLY A 247 3.83 10.74 -8.07
CA GLY A 247 5.20 10.23 -8.04
C GLY A 247 5.33 8.71 -8.22
N HIS A 248 4.24 7.99 -8.48
CA HIS A 248 4.24 6.53 -8.65
C HIS A 248 4.01 6.13 -10.11
N GLY A 249 2.89 6.54 -10.71
CA GLY A 249 2.49 6.17 -12.07
C GLY A 249 2.94 7.14 -13.16
N ALA A 250 3.00 8.45 -12.85
CA ALA A 250 3.32 9.52 -13.80
C ALA A 250 4.34 10.52 -13.21
N GLN A 251 5.52 9.99 -12.87
CA GLN A 251 6.57 10.70 -12.15
C GLN A 251 7.00 12.03 -12.79
N LYS A 252 7.00 13.09 -11.97
CA LYS A 252 7.61 14.38 -12.32
C LYS A 252 9.12 14.37 -12.08
N GLN A 253 9.81 15.32 -12.70
CA GLN A 253 11.26 15.44 -12.64
C GLN A 253 11.77 15.58 -11.19
N GLU A 254 11.06 16.32 -10.35
CA GLU A 254 11.45 16.57 -8.97
C GLU A 254 11.54 15.27 -8.15
N THR A 255 10.53 14.41 -8.22
CA THR A 255 10.53 13.11 -7.52
C THR A 255 11.65 12.21 -8.05
N MET A 256 11.89 12.23 -9.37
CA MET A 256 12.96 11.45 -10.00
C MET A 256 14.35 11.91 -9.56
N ASP A 257 14.58 13.21 -9.48
CA ASP A 257 15.87 13.78 -9.06
C ASP A 257 16.18 13.41 -7.60
N GLU A 258 15.19 13.48 -6.71
CA GLU A 258 15.35 13.10 -5.31
C GLU A 258 15.64 11.61 -5.12
N VAL A 259 14.93 10.73 -5.84
CA VAL A 259 15.20 9.29 -5.83
C VAL A 259 16.58 8.99 -6.41
N PHE A 260 16.96 9.68 -7.50
CA PHE A 260 18.27 9.50 -8.12
C PHE A 260 19.40 9.92 -7.17
N ALA A 261 19.26 11.06 -6.51
CA ALA A 261 20.19 11.54 -5.51
C ALA A 261 20.33 10.54 -4.35
N LEU A 262 19.22 9.99 -3.85
CA LEU A 262 19.23 9.04 -2.74
C LEU A 262 19.90 7.69 -3.08
N LEU A 263 19.66 7.15 -4.28
CA LEU A 263 20.07 5.79 -4.63
C LEU A 263 21.40 5.71 -5.37
N PHE A 264 21.76 6.76 -6.13
CA PHE A 264 22.87 6.69 -7.08
C PHE A 264 23.93 7.77 -6.87
N GLN A 265 23.64 8.85 -6.13
CA GLN A 265 24.65 9.88 -5.86
C GLN A 265 25.35 9.62 -4.51
N PRO A 266 26.67 9.32 -4.52
CA PRO A 266 27.42 9.17 -3.29
C PRO A 266 27.59 10.53 -2.59
N ILE A 267 27.53 10.53 -1.26
CA ILE A 267 27.87 11.73 -0.47
C ILE A 267 29.38 11.97 -0.61
N PRO A 268 29.83 13.16 -1.07
CA PRO A 268 31.25 13.47 -1.15
C PRO A 268 31.90 13.37 0.22
N VAL A 269 32.97 12.60 0.34
CA VAL A 269 33.79 12.56 1.54
C VAL A 269 34.95 13.54 1.35
N GLU A 270 35.06 14.54 2.22
CA GLU A 270 36.25 15.40 2.25
C GLU A 270 37.48 14.54 2.61
N ASN A 271 38.45 14.48 1.71
CA ASN A 271 39.74 13.83 2.00
C ASN A 271 40.49 14.67 3.04
N ASN A 272 40.35 14.32 4.32
CA ASN A 272 41.29 14.75 5.34
C ASN A 272 42.63 14.02 5.11
N THR A 273 43.42 14.53 4.17
CA THR A 273 44.86 14.27 4.14
C THR A 273 45.46 14.87 5.40
N HIS A 274 45.52 14.07 6.47
CA HIS A 274 46.46 14.30 7.54
C HIS A 274 47.86 14.29 6.91
N VAL A 275 48.42 15.48 6.72
CA VAL A 275 49.84 15.67 6.47
C VAL A 275 50.56 15.09 7.69
N ALA A 276 51.04 13.85 7.54
CA ALA A 276 52.07 13.32 8.41
C ALA A 276 53.33 14.16 8.16
N LEU A 277 53.49 15.24 8.91
CA LEU A 277 54.79 15.88 9.06
C LEU A 277 55.68 14.87 9.78
N ALA A 278 56.53 14.21 9.01
CA ALA A 278 57.61 13.37 9.49
C ALA A 278 58.49 14.18 10.45
N SER A 279 58.69 13.64 11.64
CA SER A 279 59.74 14.08 12.56
C SER A 279 61.12 13.83 11.96
N ALA A 280 61.90 14.90 11.83
CA ALA A 280 63.35 14.88 11.65
C ALA A 280 63.99 15.64 12.81
#